data_AF-A0A2D8XA99-F1
#
_entry.id   AF-A0A2D8XA99-F1
#
_cell.length_a   1.000
_cell.length_b   1.000
_cell.length_c   1.000
_cell.angle_alpha   90.00
_cell.angle_beta   90.00
_cell.angle_gamma   90.00
#
_symmetry.space_group_name_H-M   'P 1'
#
loop_
_entity.id
_entity.type
_entity.pdbx_description
1 polymer ?
#
loop_
_entity_poly.entity_id
_entity_poly.type
_entity_poly.pdbx_seq_one_letter_code
_entity_poly.pdbx_strand_id
1 'polypeptide(L)'
;MQTIITKYLGPTNHKGSRIIARNSGNGKRIHLSYNHALSSDQNHMEAARALKDRLGWTDDLLGGHTEPGMVWIIQDKRLKI
;
A
#
# COMPACT_ATOMS: atom_id res chain seq x y z
N MET A 1 0.67 -0.80 -16.58
CA MET A 1 0.10 -1.26 -15.29
C MET A 1 0.83 -0.57 -14.15
N GLN A 2 0.11 0.10 -13.26
CA GLN A 2 0.69 0.82 -12.11
C GLN A 2 0.55 -0.03 -10.84
N THR A 3 1.55 0.02 -9.95
CA THR A 3 1.56 -0.81 -8.74
C THR A 3 1.98 -0.03 -7.50
N ILE A 4 1.51 -0.49 -6.34
CA ILE A 4 1.89 -0.01 -5.02
C ILE A 4 2.48 -1.18 -4.23
N ILE A 5 3.63 -0.95 -3.60
CA ILE A 5 4.26 -1.90 -2.69
C ILE A 5 4.09 -1.36 -1.28
N THR A 6 3.64 -2.24 -0.38
CA THR A 6 3.45 -1.93 1.03
C THR A 6 4.32 -2.81 1.89
N LYS A 7 4.99 -2.21 2.87
CA LYS A 7 5.89 -2.91 3.79
C LYS A 7 5.66 -2.46 5.22
N TYR A 8 5.54 -3.43 6.12
CA TYR A 8 5.55 -3.17 7.56
C TYR A 8 6.96 -2.77 8.02
N LEU A 9 7.03 -1.72 8.81
CA LEU A 9 8.20 -1.36 9.60
C LEU A 9 7.86 -1.45 11.08
N GLY A 10 8.65 -2.26 11.79
CA GLY A 10 8.57 -2.34 13.24
C GLY A 10 8.87 -1.01 13.94
N PRO A 11 8.49 -0.90 15.22
CA PRO A 11 8.82 0.27 16.02
C PRO A 11 10.36 0.39 16.18
N THR A 12 10.82 1.63 16.34
CA THR A 12 12.21 1.95 16.68
C THR A 12 12.22 2.85 17.92
N ASN A 13 13.41 3.18 18.45
CA ASN A 13 13.58 4.00 19.66
C ASN A 13 12.86 5.37 19.62
N HIS A 14 12.52 5.88 18.44
CA HIS A 14 11.91 7.21 18.27
C HIS A 14 10.65 7.20 17.40
N LYS A 15 10.19 6.04 16.89
CA LYS A 15 9.04 5.96 15.97
C LYS A 15 8.24 4.69 16.20
N GLY A 16 6.92 4.81 16.27
CA GLY A 16 6.01 3.67 16.30
C GLY A 16 6.07 2.82 15.03
N SER A 17 5.44 1.64 15.12
CA SER A 17 5.20 0.76 13.98
C SER A 17 4.36 1.47 12.91
N ARG A 18 4.62 1.14 11.64
CA ARG A 18 4.00 1.82 10.50
C ARG A 18 4.07 1.00 9.24
N ILE A 19 3.14 1.23 8.32
CA ILE A 19 3.23 0.76 6.94
C ILE A 19 3.82 1.86 6.07
N ILE A 20 4.78 1.49 5.22
CA ILE A 20 5.21 2.33 4.10
C ILE A 20 4.51 1.83 2.85
N ALA A 21 3.80 2.72 2.16
CA ALA A 21 3.33 2.49 0.80
C ALA A 21 4.19 3.28 -0.18
N ARG A 22 4.63 2.65 -1.27
CA ARG A 22 5.41 3.28 -2.34
C ARG A 22 4.90 2.83 -3.70
N ASN A 23 4.82 3.72 -4.67
CA ASN A 23 4.46 3.33 -6.04
C ASN A 23 5.68 2.97 -6.89
N SER A 24 5.46 2.15 -7.93
CA SER A 24 6.49 1.72 -8.88
C SER A 24 6.90 2.78 -9.91
N GLY A 25 6.06 3.79 -10.15
CA GLY A 25 6.29 4.80 -11.18
C GLY A 25 7.29 5.89 -10.78
N ASN A 26 6.88 6.81 -9.91
CA ASN A 26 7.62 8.04 -9.59
C ASN A 26 8.23 8.05 -8.18
N GLY A 27 8.19 6.91 -7.47
CA GLY A 27 8.77 6.76 -6.14
C GLY A 27 8.07 7.55 -5.04
N LYS A 28 6.87 8.09 -5.29
CA LYS A 28 6.04 8.70 -4.25
C LYS A 28 5.72 7.67 -3.18
N ARG A 29 5.84 8.10 -1.92
CA ARG A 29 5.60 7.25 -0.74
C ARG A 29 4.83 7.98 0.33
N ILE A 30 4.14 7.21 1.15
CA ILE A 30 3.54 7.67 2.41
C ILE A 30 3.91 6.73 3.55
N HIS A 31 3.79 7.22 4.76
CA HIS A 31 3.91 6.46 5.99
C HIS A 31 2.58 6.54 6.72
N LEU A 32 2.00 5.39 7.05
CA LEU A 32 0.78 5.31 7.83
C LEU A 32 1.09 4.58 9.15
N SER A 33 0.75 5.18 10.28
CA SER A 33 0.91 4.53 11.60
C SER A 33 0.14 3.21 11.61
N TYR A 34 0.72 2.19 12.23
CA TYR A 34 0.08 0.88 12.33
C TYR A 34 -1.11 0.98 13.29
N ASN A 35 -2.31 0.67 12.79
CA ASN A 35 -3.51 0.61 13.61
C ASN A 35 -3.65 -0.79 14.20
N HIS A 36 -3.46 -0.90 15.51
CA HIS A 36 -3.54 -2.17 16.25
C HIS A 36 -4.95 -2.77 16.33
N ALA A 37 -5.99 -2.01 15.97
CA ALA A 37 -7.35 -2.53 15.85
C ALA A 37 -7.62 -3.24 14.50
N LEU A 38 -6.72 -3.09 13.52
CA LEU A 38 -6.83 -3.71 12.20
C LEU A 38 -5.87 -4.90 12.07
N SER A 39 -6.23 -5.86 11.21
CA SER A 39 -5.32 -6.93 10.82
C SER A 39 -4.12 -6.39 10.02
N SER A 40 -3.07 -7.21 9.86
CA SER A 40 -1.91 -6.85 9.02
C SER A 40 -2.35 -6.49 7.60
N ASP A 41 -3.16 -7.34 6.97
CA ASP A 41 -3.65 -7.15 5.60
C ASP A 41 -4.49 -5.87 5.48
N GLN A 42 -5.33 -5.58 6.47
CA GLN A 42 -6.11 -4.35 6.52
C GLN A 42 -5.21 -3.11 6.64
N ASN A 43 -4.17 -3.15 7.48
CA ASN A 43 -3.20 -2.05 7.58
C ASN A 43 -2.46 -1.81 6.25
N HIS A 44 -2.06 -2.87 5.57
CA HIS A 44 -1.44 -2.79 4.26
C HIS A 44 -2.41 -2.21 3.20
N MET A 45 -3.66 -2.67 3.20
CA MET A 45 -4.70 -2.17 2.29
C MET A 45 -4.99 -0.68 2.51
N GLU A 46 -5.13 -0.22 3.75
CA GLU A 46 -5.37 1.18 4.08
C GLU A 46 -4.21 2.07 3.65
N ALA A 47 -2.96 1.63 3.83
CA ALA A 47 -1.80 2.36 3.33
C ALA A 47 -1.75 2.42 1.79
N ALA A 48 -2.13 1.33 1.11
CA ALA A 48 -2.21 1.32 -0.36
C ALA A 48 -3.30 2.28 -0.87
N ARG A 49 -4.49 2.27 -0.25
CA ARG A 49 -5.60 3.18 -0.55
C ARG A 49 -5.20 4.64 -0.34
N ALA A 50 -4.60 4.97 0.80
CA ALA A 50 -4.16 6.33 1.08
C ALA A 50 -3.14 6.86 0.05
N LEU A 51 -2.24 5.99 -0.45
CA LEU A 51 -1.33 6.38 -1.53
C LEU A 51 -2.06 6.51 -2.87
N LYS A 52 -2.97 5.58 -3.17
CA LYS A 52 -3.82 5.61 -4.37
C LYS A 52 -4.59 6.94 -4.48
N ASP A 53 -5.24 7.33 -3.38
CA ASP A 53 -6.04 8.56 -3.29
C ASP A 53 -5.14 9.80 -3.46
N ARG A 54 -3.97 9.82 -2.81
CA ARG A 54 -2.98 10.90 -2.97
C ARG A 54 -2.45 11.02 -4.41
N LEU A 55 -2.44 9.92 -5.17
CA LEU A 55 -2.02 9.91 -6.57
C LEU A 55 -3.17 10.23 -7.54
N GLY A 56 -4.40 10.32 -7.05
CA GLY A 56 -5.58 10.55 -7.88
C GLY A 56 -5.98 9.33 -8.72
N TRP A 57 -5.59 8.13 -8.30
CA TRP A 57 -5.93 6.89 -9.00
C TRP A 57 -7.31 6.40 -8.56
N THR A 58 -8.23 6.17 -9.50
CA THR A 58 -9.64 5.87 -9.19
C THR A 58 -9.99 4.39 -9.31
N ASP A 59 -9.16 3.59 -9.98
CA ASP A 59 -9.41 2.18 -10.21
C ASP A 59 -9.27 1.31 -8.95
N ASP A 60 -9.65 0.04 -9.09
CA ASP A 60 -9.62 -0.94 -8.01
C ASP A 60 -8.20 -1.46 -7.76
N LEU A 61 -7.95 -1.82 -6.49
CA LEU A 61 -6.70 -2.44 -6.04
C LEU A 61 -6.90 -3.94 -5.92
N LEU A 62 -6.09 -4.71 -6.66
CA LEU A 62 -5.94 -6.15 -6.44
C LEU A 62 -4.66 -6.40 -5.64
N GLY A 63 -4.79 -7.02 -4.47
CA GLY A 63 -3.68 -7.24 -3.53
C GLY A 63 -3.18 -8.68 -3.49
N GLY A 64 -1.88 -8.84 -3.28
CA GLY A 64 -1.25 -10.14 -3.05
C GLY A 64 -0.08 -10.05 -2.08
N HIS A 65 0.11 -11.13 -1.31
CA HIS A 65 1.23 -11.27 -0.39
C HIS A 65 2.52 -11.61 -1.13
N THR A 66 3.62 -11.08 -0.60
CA THR A 66 5.00 -11.34 -1.03
C THR A 66 5.88 -11.47 0.21
N GLU A 67 7.07 -12.03 0.09
CA GLU A 67 8.00 -12.12 1.21
C GLU A 67 8.24 -10.77 1.94
N PRO A 68 8.46 -9.63 1.26
CA PRO A 68 8.72 -8.36 1.95
C PRO A 68 7.47 -7.60 2.44
N GLY A 69 6.25 -8.08 2.13
CA GLY A 69 5.00 -7.36 2.42
C GLY A 69 3.91 -7.65 1.38
N MET A 70 3.18 -6.63 0.93
CA MET A 70 2.11 -6.81 -0.07
C MET A 70 2.31 -5.91 -1.28
N VAL A 71 1.95 -6.45 -2.46
CA VAL A 71 1.90 -5.73 -3.73
C VAL A 71 0.45 -5.54 -4.13
N TRP A 72 0.14 -4.36 -4.63
CA TRP A 72 -1.17 -3.97 -5.10
C TRP A 72 -1.09 -3.51 -6.54
N ILE A 73 -1.95 -4.06 -7.38
CA ILE A 73 -2.05 -3.73 -8.80
C ILE A 73 -3.29 -2.86 -9.00
N ILE A 74 -3.11 -1.76 -9.72
CA ILE A 74 -4.22 -0.93 -10.19
C ILE A 74 -4.83 -1.61 -11.42
N GLN A 75 -6.04 -2.13 -11.28
CA GLN A 75 -6.73 -2.84 -12.35
C GLN A 75 -7.46 -1.85 -13.27
N ASP A 76 -6.88 -1.58 -14.44
CA ASP A 76 -7.57 -0.81 -15.48
C ASP A 76 -8.74 -1.64 -16.04
N LYS A 77 -9.97 -1.16 -15.82
CA LYS A 77 -11.20 -1.82 -16.25
C LYS A 77 -11.43 -1.80 -17.76
N ARG A 78 -10.60 -1.09 -18.54
CA ARG A 78 -10.68 -1.03 -20.01
C ARG A 78 -10.09 -2.27 -20.68
N LEU A 79 -9.27 -3.04 -19.98
CA LEU A 79 -8.74 -4.32 -20.45
C LEU A 79 -9.66 -5.45 -19.97
N LYS A 80 -10.81 -5.59 -20.61
CA LYS A 80 -11.56 -6.87 -20.57
C LYS A 80 -11.00 -7.75 -21.68
N ILE A 81 -10.42 -8.88 -21.30
CA ILE A 81 -10.01 -9.96 -22.22
C ILE A 81 -11.24 -10.83 -22.47
#